data_AF-A0A952JZY2-F1
#
_entry.id   AF-A0A952JZY2-F1
#
_cell.length_a   1.000
_cell.length_b   1.000
_cell.length_c   1.000
_cell.angle_alpha   90.00
_cell.angle_beta   90.00
_cell.angle_gamma   90.00
#
_symmetry.space_group_name_H-M   'P 1'
#
loop_
_entity.id
_entity.type
_entity.pdbx_description
1 polymer ?
#
loop_
_entity_poly.entity_id
_entity_poly.type
_entity_poly.pdbx_seq_one_letter_code
_entity_poly.pdbx_strand_id
1 'polypeptide(L)'
;MNQELLKQAKALFDSPEKWNAFLELVWQKDEIRNQWFIKLKEEANKIFTTDEFVEGWVFNSWGIWDMHWYLKEHGDKSISLLLGWWGDMTLYCNPEFFDTTKIHDLLRTERFSPLLSCLNRIDRFYEGGRLAIEVRNFSFGSPYDTKFDTDRLAWFAGNQTEIFLDQIVEKVNKLRKDEQLTMLLNELNQLTKINRE
;
A
#
# COMPACT_ATOMS: atom_id res chain seq x y z
N MET A 1 18.54 -15.93 24.42
CA MET A 1 18.14 -14.68 23.73
C MET A 1 17.40 -13.70 24.63
N ASN A 2 16.31 -14.09 25.32
CA ASN A 2 15.52 -13.12 26.11
C ASN A 2 16.26 -12.55 27.35
N GLN A 3 17.08 -13.34 28.05
CA GLN A 3 17.80 -12.87 29.25
C GLN A 3 18.93 -11.86 28.97
N GLU A 4 19.65 -12.01 27.85
CA GLU A 4 20.69 -11.05 27.45
C GLU A 4 20.08 -9.72 27.01
N LEU A 5 18.99 -9.75 26.25
CA LEU A 5 18.23 -8.55 25.87
C LEU A 5 17.71 -7.82 27.12
N LEU A 6 17.18 -8.55 28.10
CA LEU A 6 16.76 -7.96 29.37
C LEU A 6 17.93 -7.35 30.16
N LYS A 7 19.11 -7.97 30.14
CA LYS A 7 20.31 -7.41 30.78
C LYS A 7 20.76 -6.13 30.09
N GLN A 8 20.75 -6.10 28.76
CA GLN A 8 21.08 -4.91 27.97
C GLN A 8 20.06 -3.79 28.20
N ALA A 9 18.77 -4.11 28.20
CA ALA A 9 17.71 -3.13 28.48
C ALA A 9 17.85 -2.51 29.88
N LYS A 10 18.15 -3.33 30.90
CA LYS A 10 18.42 -2.84 32.26
C LYS A 10 19.61 -1.88 32.33
N ALA A 11 20.66 -2.13 31.55
CA ALA A 11 21.81 -1.23 31.46
C ALA A 11 21.49 0.06 30.70
N LEU A 12 20.59 -0.01 29.70
CA LEU A 12 20.17 1.14 28.92
C LEU A 12 19.26 2.09 29.72
N PHE A 13 18.40 1.54 30.58
CA PHE A 13 17.45 2.28 31.42
C PHE A 13 17.85 2.24 32.90
N ASP A 14 19.12 2.56 33.17
CA ASP A 14 19.78 2.50 34.47
C ASP A 14 19.46 3.67 35.44
N SER A 15 18.60 4.60 35.02
CA SER A 15 18.23 5.81 35.78
C SER A 15 16.74 6.08 35.67
N PRO A 16 16.13 6.73 36.68
CA PRO A 16 14.72 7.12 36.65
C PRO A 16 14.36 7.94 35.40
N GLU A 17 15.24 8.84 34.98
CA GLU A 17 15.03 9.71 33.81
C GLU A 17 14.95 8.89 32.52
N LYS A 18 15.91 7.98 32.29
CA LYS A 18 15.92 7.12 31.09
C LYS A 18 14.76 6.14 31.07
N TRP A 19 14.37 5.61 32.24
CA TRP A 19 13.22 4.72 32.37
C TRP A 19 11.91 5.46 32.08
N ASN A 20 11.71 6.65 32.65
CA ASN A 20 10.53 7.47 32.39
C ASN A 20 10.45 7.91 30.92
N ALA A 21 11.57 8.30 30.31
CA ALA A 21 11.63 8.63 28.89
C ALA A 21 11.23 7.43 28.02
N PHE A 22 11.69 6.21 28.35
CA PHE A 22 11.25 5.00 27.67
C PHE A 22 9.75 4.77 27.82
N LEU A 23 9.20 4.91 29.03
CA LEU A 23 7.77 4.75 29.27
C LEU A 23 6.96 5.76 28.46
N GLU A 24 7.37 7.04 28.42
CA GLU A 24 6.73 8.06 27.59
C GLU A 24 6.78 7.71 26.09
N LEU A 25 7.93 7.26 25.60
CA LEU A 25 8.08 6.85 24.19
C LEU A 25 7.23 5.62 23.84
N VAL A 26 7.06 4.68 24.76
CA VAL A 26 6.15 3.53 24.58
C VAL A 26 4.72 4.01 24.34
N TRP A 27 4.28 5.03 25.09
CA TRP A 27 2.96 5.65 24.88
C TRP A 27 2.85 6.43 23.56
N GLN A 28 3.98 6.83 22.97
CA GLN A 28 4.03 7.53 21.68
C GLN A 28 4.38 6.62 20.49
N LYS A 29 4.42 5.30 20.67
CA LYS A 29 4.79 4.35 19.60
C LYS A 29 4.03 4.60 18.30
N ASP A 30 2.72 4.88 18.40
CA ASP A 30 1.87 5.09 17.22
C ASP A 30 2.26 6.35 16.45
N GLU A 31 2.61 7.42 17.15
CA GLU A 31 3.09 8.65 16.54
C GLU A 31 4.44 8.42 15.85
N ILE A 32 5.36 7.71 16.49
CA ILE A 32 6.65 7.34 15.89
C ILE A 32 6.44 6.56 14.57
N ARG A 33 5.52 5.60 14.57
CA ARG A 33 5.17 4.85 13.35
C ARG A 33 4.58 5.74 12.27
N ASN A 34 3.71 6.67 12.64
CA ASN A 34 3.12 7.62 11.70
C ASN A 34 4.19 8.50 11.06
N GLN A 35 5.15 9.01 11.83
CA GLN A 35 6.26 9.81 11.30
C GLN A 35 7.09 9.04 10.25
N TRP A 36 7.32 7.74 10.46
CA TRP A 36 8.01 6.92 9.45
C TRP A 36 7.21 6.73 8.16
N PHE A 37 5.89 6.55 8.25
CA PHE A 37 5.05 6.50 7.05
C PHE A 37 4.88 7.85 6.36
N ILE A 38 4.84 8.95 7.12
CA ILE A 38 4.83 10.31 6.56
C ILE A 38 6.05 10.52 5.68
N LYS A 39 7.24 10.14 6.16
CA LYS A 39 8.48 10.20 5.37
C LYS A 39 8.37 9.40 4.08
N LEU A 40 7.88 8.16 4.12
CA LEU A 40 7.67 7.34 2.92
C LEU A 40 6.72 8.02 1.93
N LYS A 41 5.61 8.59 2.43
CA LYS A 41 4.63 9.28 1.59
C LYS A 41 5.18 10.56 0.98
N GLU A 42 5.99 11.33 1.72
CA GLU A 42 6.66 12.52 1.19
C GLU A 42 7.57 12.19 0.00
N GLU A 43 8.37 11.11 0.10
CA GLU A 43 9.20 10.66 -1.01
C GLU A 43 8.38 10.09 -2.16
N ALA A 44 7.32 9.32 -1.87
CA ALA A 44 6.38 8.85 -2.89
C ALA A 44 5.72 10.01 -3.65
N ASN A 45 5.32 11.08 -2.94
CA ASN A 45 4.76 12.28 -3.57
C ASN A 45 5.74 12.92 -4.56
N LYS A 46 7.03 12.99 -4.23
CA LYS A 46 8.04 13.51 -5.16
C LYS A 46 8.14 12.59 -6.39
N ILE A 47 8.46 11.32 -6.18
CA ILE A 47 8.73 10.38 -7.27
C ILE A 47 7.54 10.21 -8.22
N PHE A 48 6.32 10.00 -7.71
CA PHE A 48 5.16 9.76 -8.59
C PHE A 48 4.60 11.01 -9.26
N THR A 49 5.03 12.21 -8.86
CA THR A 49 4.66 13.47 -9.53
C THR A 49 5.74 14.01 -10.46
N THR A 50 6.98 13.49 -10.37
CA THR A 50 8.10 13.88 -11.24
C THR A 50 8.63 12.70 -12.05
N ASP A 51 9.34 11.78 -11.41
CA ASP A 51 10.24 10.82 -12.06
C ASP A 51 9.48 9.61 -12.61
N GLU A 52 8.44 9.20 -11.88
CA GLU A 52 7.55 8.09 -12.20
C GLU A 52 6.19 8.60 -12.70
N PHE A 53 6.18 9.73 -13.41
CA PHE A 53 5.01 10.22 -14.11
C PHE A 53 4.64 9.28 -15.28
N VAL A 54 3.34 8.99 -15.43
CA VAL A 54 2.80 8.21 -16.55
C VAL A 54 1.56 8.92 -17.06
N GLU A 55 1.54 9.24 -18.36
CA GLU A 55 0.40 9.92 -18.99
C GLU A 55 -0.87 9.07 -18.87
N GLY A 56 -2.02 9.74 -18.64
CA GLY A 56 -3.31 9.07 -18.44
C GLY A 56 -3.54 8.53 -17.02
N TRP A 57 -2.49 8.42 -16.19
CA TRP A 57 -2.58 8.04 -14.79
C TRP A 57 -2.48 9.24 -13.85
N VAL A 58 -3.17 9.16 -12.72
CA VAL A 58 -3.07 10.13 -11.63
C VAL A 58 -2.58 9.39 -10.39
N PHE A 59 -1.69 10.04 -9.66
CA PHE A 59 -1.31 9.67 -8.31
C PHE A 59 -1.80 10.74 -7.34
N ASN A 60 -2.37 10.32 -6.22
CA ASN A 60 -2.67 11.17 -5.08
C ASN A 60 -2.37 10.44 -3.77
N SER A 61 -2.25 11.20 -2.68
CA SER A 61 -2.09 10.65 -1.34
C SER A 61 -2.90 11.49 -0.34
N TRP A 62 -3.38 10.85 0.72
CA TRP A 62 -4.09 11.51 1.82
C TRP A 62 -3.83 10.81 3.15
N GLY A 63 -4.31 11.42 4.25
CA GLY A 63 -4.10 10.85 5.57
C GLY A 63 -2.61 10.65 5.88
N ILE A 64 -2.27 9.56 6.55
CA ILE A 64 -0.89 9.25 6.94
C ILE A 64 -0.29 8.18 6.02
N TRP A 65 -1.09 7.19 5.61
CA TRP A 65 -0.60 5.97 4.97
C TRP A 65 -1.07 5.79 3.52
N ASP A 66 -2.11 6.52 3.11
CA ASP A 66 -2.85 6.21 1.90
C ASP A 66 -2.22 6.86 0.66
N MET A 67 -1.94 6.01 -0.32
CA MET A 67 -1.40 6.36 -1.64
C MET A 67 -2.20 5.66 -2.71
N HIS A 68 -2.57 6.37 -3.77
CA HIS A 68 -3.60 5.90 -4.68
C HIS A 68 -3.28 6.29 -6.12
N TRP A 69 -3.50 5.33 -7.03
CA TRP A 69 -3.22 5.46 -8.46
C TRP A 69 -4.45 5.04 -9.26
N TYR A 70 -4.90 5.90 -10.17
CA TYR A 70 -6.10 5.66 -10.96
C TYR A 70 -6.00 6.28 -12.36
N LEU A 71 -6.86 5.84 -13.27
CA LEU A 71 -6.97 6.39 -14.60
C LEU A 71 -7.67 7.76 -14.57
N LYS A 72 -7.02 8.78 -15.14
CA LYS A 72 -7.46 10.19 -15.12
C LYS A 72 -8.89 10.36 -15.61
N GLU A 73 -9.28 9.64 -16.66
CA GLU A 73 -10.59 9.76 -17.29
C GLU A 73 -11.75 9.25 -16.40
N HIS A 74 -11.47 8.33 -15.47
CA HIS A 74 -12.48 7.73 -14.60
C HIS A 74 -12.54 8.35 -13.20
N GLY A 75 -11.47 9.02 -12.78
CA GLY A 75 -11.39 9.71 -11.48
C GLY A 75 -11.09 8.78 -10.30
N ASP A 76 -11.06 9.35 -9.10
CA ASP A 76 -10.60 8.69 -7.86
C ASP A 76 -11.57 7.64 -7.31
N LYS A 77 -12.80 7.56 -7.84
CA LYS A 77 -13.79 6.54 -7.44
C LYS A 77 -13.70 5.26 -8.25
N SER A 78 -12.86 5.27 -9.29
CA SER A 78 -12.70 4.20 -10.27
C SER A 78 -11.95 2.97 -9.72
N ILE A 79 -11.93 1.92 -10.53
CA ILE A 79 -11.06 0.77 -10.28
C ILE A 79 -9.60 1.25 -10.36
N SER A 80 -8.88 1.06 -9.27
CA SER A 80 -7.62 1.75 -8.97
C SER A 80 -6.71 0.93 -8.06
N LEU A 81 -5.44 1.30 -7.98
CA LEU A 81 -4.48 0.73 -7.02
C LEU A 81 -4.40 1.62 -5.78
N LEU A 82 -4.47 1.02 -4.61
CA LEU A 82 -4.39 1.70 -3.32
C LEU A 82 -3.38 0.99 -2.43
N LEU A 83 -2.36 1.71 -1.98
CA LEU A 83 -1.54 1.33 -0.84
C LEU A 83 -2.12 2.02 0.38
N GLY A 84 -2.67 1.25 1.31
CA GLY A 84 -3.35 1.76 2.50
C GLY A 84 -3.28 0.78 3.66
N TRP A 85 -4.07 1.00 4.71
CA TRP A 85 -4.20 0.06 5.85
C TRP A 85 -2.86 -0.47 6.40
N TRP A 86 -1.88 0.42 6.57
CA TRP A 86 -0.54 0.10 7.07
C TRP A 86 0.33 -0.74 6.11
N GLY A 87 0.14 -0.56 4.80
CA GLY A 87 1.00 -1.14 3.76
C GLY A 87 0.38 -2.32 3.01
N ASP A 88 -0.94 -2.46 3.03
CA ASP A 88 -1.65 -3.39 2.16
C ASP A 88 -1.76 -2.78 0.76
N MET A 89 -1.33 -3.53 -0.27
CA MET A 89 -1.56 -3.15 -1.67
C MET A 89 -2.88 -3.74 -2.12
N THR A 90 -3.77 -2.91 -2.65
CA THR A 90 -5.16 -3.27 -2.93
C THR A 90 -5.57 -2.83 -4.32
N LEU A 91 -6.21 -3.72 -5.08
CA LEU A 91 -7.04 -3.32 -6.22
C LEU A 91 -8.40 -2.93 -5.66
N TYR A 92 -8.76 -1.66 -5.77
CA TYR A 92 -9.91 -1.03 -5.12
C TYR A 92 -10.87 -0.42 -6.13
N CYS A 93 -12.16 -0.36 -5.82
CA CYS A 93 -13.11 0.54 -6.46
C CYS A 93 -14.11 1.06 -5.44
N ASN A 94 -14.77 2.19 -5.73
CA ASN A 94 -15.87 2.64 -4.89
C ASN A 94 -17.16 1.86 -5.22
N PRO A 95 -17.72 1.08 -4.28
CA PRO A 95 -18.90 0.24 -4.52
C PRO A 95 -20.18 1.03 -4.76
N GLU A 96 -20.21 2.34 -4.46
CA GLU A 96 -21.36 3.20 -4.74
C GLU A 96 -21.45 3.58 -6.23
N PHE A 97 -20.33 3.49 -6.96
CA PHE A 97 -20.23 3.90 -8.36
C PHE A 97 -19.98 2.73 -9.32
N PHE A 98 -19.60 1.56 -8.80
CA PHE A 98 -19.21 0.40 -9.58
C PHE A 98 -19.85 -0.89 -9.07
N ASP A 99 -20.28 -1.74 -9.99
CA ASP A 99 -20.84 -3.06 -9.71
C ASP A 99 -19.72 -4.04 -9.33
N THR A 100 -19.46 -4.14 -8.03
CA THR A 100 -18.42 -5.03 -7.48
C THR A 100 -18.66 -6.49 -7.83
N THR A 101 -19.90 -6.97 -7.88
CA THR A 101 -20.20 -8.37 -8.24
C THR A 101 -19.76 -8.64 -9.68
N LYS A 102 -20.13 -7.76 -10.61
CA LYS A 102 -19.71 -7.87 -12.01
C LYS A 102 -18.20 -7.77 -12.17
N ILE A 103 -17.53 -6.89 -11.42
CA ILE A 103 -16.07 -6.79 -11.41
C ILE A 103 -15.45 -8.12 -10.96
N HIS A 104 -15.95 -8.71 -9.88
CA HIS A 104 -15.45 -9.98 -9.36
C HIS A 104 -15.57 -11.11 -10.38
N ASP A 105 -16.69 -11.18 -11.10
CA ASP A 105 -16.89 -12.18 -12.14
C ASP A 105 -15.96 -11.98 -13.33
N LEU A 106 -15.78 -10.73 -13.77
CA LEU A 106 -14.86 -10.41 -14.87
C LEU A 106 -13.40 -10.73 -14.50
N LEU A 107 -12.93 -10.36 -13.30
CA LEU A 107 -11.56 -10.61 -12.85
C LEU A 107 -11.21 -12.11 -12.74
N ARG A 108 -12.19 -13.01 -12.71
CA ARG A 108 -11.95 -14.47 -12.77
C ARG A 108 -11.78 -15.02 -14.19
N THR A 109 -12.06 -14.22 -15.21
CA THR A 109 -11.90 -14.64 -16.61
C THR A 109 -10.43 -14.58 -17.04
N GLU A 110 -10.05 -15.38 -18.04
CA GLU A 110 -8.71 -15.33 -18.63
C GLU A 110 -8.36 -13.94 -19.17
N ARG A 111 -9.37 -13.17 -19.61
CA ARG A 111 -9.20 -11.85 -20.20
C ARG A 111 -8.81 -10.78 -19.16
N PHE A 112 -9.48 -10.73 -18.01
CA PHE A 112 -9.25 -9.65 -17.02
C PHE A 112 -8.40 -10.08 -15.81
N SER A 113 -8.19 -11.39 -15.59
CA SER A 113 -7.29 -11.86 -14.53
C SER A 113 -5.86 -11.31 -14.60
N PRO A 114 -5.28 -10.93 -15.78
CA PRO A 114 -3.97 -10.27 -15.82
C PRO A 114 -3.90 -8.94 -15.04
N LEU A 115 -5.04 -8.26 -14.79
CA LEU A 115 -5.07 -7.04 -13.98
C LEU A 115 -4.64 -7.28 -12.52
N LEU A 116 -4.72 -8.52 -12.05
CA LEU A 116 -4.29 -8.92 -10.72
C LEU A 116 -2.76 -9.04 -10.59
N SER A 117 -2.01 -8.96 -11.70
CA SER A 117 -0.55 -9.12 -11.73
C SER A 117 0.23 -8.05 -10.95
N CYS A 118 -0.40 -6.89 -10.68
CA CYS A 118 0.14 -5.87 -9.78
C CYS A 118 0.35 -6.39 -8.34
N LEU A 119 -0.36 -7.45 -7.96
CA LEU A 119 -0.25 -8.13 -6.68
C LEU A 119 0.59 -9.39 -6.88
N ASN A 120 1.72 -9.53 -6.18
CA ASN A 120 2.57 -10.73 -6.29
C ASN A 120 1.92 -11.94 -5.59
N ARG A 121 1.05 -11.66 -4.62
CA ARG A 121 0.26 -12.63 -3.87
C ARG A 121 -1.09 -11.99 -3.55
N ILE A 122 -2.16 -12.78 -3.61
CA ILE A 122 -3.47 -12.33 -3.17
C ILE A 122 -3.81 -13.05 -1.87
N ASP A 123 -3.90 -12.28 -0.80
CA ASP A 123 -4.19 -12.77 0.55
C ASP A 123 -5.69 -12.78 0.85
N ARG A 124 -6.42 -11.83 0.25
CA ARG A 124 -7.88 -11.68 0.43
C ARG A 124 -8.54 -11.17 -0.85
N PHE A 125 -9.81 -11.50 -1.01
CA PHE A 125 -10.61 -11.14 -2.17
C PHE A 125 -11.98 -10.62 -1.75
N TYR A 126 -12.55 -9.74 -2.59
CA TYR A 126 -13.99 -9.48 -2.67
C TYR A 126 -14.63 -8.95 -1.38
N GLU A 127 -13.92 -8.05 -0.68
CA GLU A 127 -14.37 -7.39 0.54
C GLU A 127 -14.94 -6.00 0.23
N GLY A 128 -16.20 -5.96 -0.25
CA GLY A 128 -16.84 -4.71 -0.67
C GLY A 128 -16.10 -4.06 -1.83
N GLY A 129 -15.60 -2.83 -1.64
CA GLY A 129 -14.79 -2.13 -2.65
C GLY A 129 -13.36 -2.65 -2.80
N ARG A 130 -12.88 -3.54 -1.92
CA ARG A 130 -11.54 -4.14 -2.01
C ARG A 130 -11.62 -5.43 -2.83
N LEU A 131 -11.29 -5.31 -4.11
CA LEU A 131 -11.44 -6.38 -5.09
C LEU A 131 -10.43 -7.50 -4.85
N ALA A 132 -9.17 -7.13 -4.61
CA ALA A 132 -8.08 -8.04 -4.24
C ALA A 132 -7.06 -7.31 -3.35
N ILE A 133 -6.51 -8.03 -2.35
CA ILE A 133 -5.59 -7.46 -1.35
C ILE A 133 -4.34 -8.32 -1.25
N GLU A 134 -3.18 -7.66 -1.31
CA GLU A 134 -1.87 -8.18 -0.95
C GLU A 134 -1.43 -7.56 0.38
N VAL A 135 -1.39 -8.37 1.43
CA VAL A 135 -1.12 -7.90 2.79
C VAL A 135 0.40 -7.80 3.00
N ARG A 136 0.92 -6.57 2.99
CA ARG A 136 2.29 -6.21 3.41
C ARG A 136 3.38 -7.12 2.84
N ASN A 137 3.27 -7.45 1.55
CA ASN A 137 4.20 -8.34 0.86
C ASN A 137 5.39 -7.57 0.24
N PHE A 138 6.36 -7.26 1.09
CA PHE A 138 7.62 -6.59 0.72
C PHE A 138 8.83 -7.42 1.17
N SER A 139 10.00 -7.13 0.65
CA SER A 139 11.26 -7.79 0.98
C SER A 139 12.35 -6.76 1.26
N PHE A 140 13.02 -6.91 2.40
CA PHE A 140 14.12 -6.05 2.82
C PHE A 140 15.35 -6.86 3.25
N GLY A 141 15.39 -8.17 2.90
CA GLY A 141 16.40 -9.09 3.40
C GLY A 141 16.24 -9.39 4.88
N SER A 142 15.01 -9.34 5.40
CA SER A 142 14.71 -9.52 6.82
C SER A 142 14.02 -10.86 7.10
N PRO A 143 14.03 -11.35 8.36
CA PRO A 143 13.26 -12.54 8.75
C PRO A 143 11.74 -12.40 8.62
N TYR A 144 11.25 -11.19 8.36
CA TYR A 144 9.82 -10.85 8.31
C TYR A 144 9.31 -10.64 6.88
N ASP A 145 10.19 -10.79 5.89
CA ASP A 145 9.87 -10.59 4.48
C ASP A 145 8.60 -11.36 4.10
N THR A 146 7.76 -10.72 3.28
CA THR A 146 6.44 -11.18 2.82
C THR A 146 5.33 -11.29 3.87
N LYS A 147 5.63 -11.11 5.17
CA LYS A 147 4.71 -11.30 6.30
C LYS A 147 4.95 -10.30 7.43
N PHE A 148 5.06 -9.02 7.10
CA PHE A 148 5.23 -7.98 8.10
C PHE A 148 3.98 -7.76 8.95
N ASP A 149 4.16 -7.51 10.24
CA ASP A 149 3.18 -6.79 11.04
C ASP A 149 3.32 -5.27 10.82
N THR A 150 2.38 -4.48 11.36
CA THR A 150 2.34 -3.03 11.12
C THR A 150 3.49 -2.30 11.80
N ASP A 151 3.95 -2.76 12.96
CA ASP A 151 5.03 -2.14 13.71
C ASP A 151 6.36 -2.33 12.98
N ARG A 152 6.60 -3.55 12.50
CA ARG A 152 7.83 -3.90 11.78
C ARG A 152 7.91 -3.19 10.44
N LEU A 153 6.83 -3.19 9.66
CA LEU A 153 6.85 -2.53 8.35
C LEU A 153 7.05 -1.02 8.46
N ALA A 154 6.47 -0.38 9.48
CA ALA A 154 6.65 1.06 9.72
C ALA A 154 8.12 1.43 9.87
N TRP A 155 8.92 0.59 10.54
CA TRP A 155 10.34 0.84 10.68
C TRP A 155 11.05 0.90 9.32
N PHE A 156 10.73 -0.02 8.40
CA PHE A 156 11.28 -0.02 7.04
C PHE A 156 10.79 1.18 6.22
N ALA A 157 9.55 1.63 6.40
CA ALA A 157 9.03 2.85 5.75
C ALA A 157 9.90 4.08 6.06
N GLY A 158 10.36 4.23 7.30
CA GLY A 158 11.18 5.37 7.71
C GLY A 158 12.69 5.20 7.48
N ASN A 159 13.21 3.98 7.58
CA ASN A 159 14.65 3.72 7.63
C ASN A 159 15.21 3.05 6.37
N GLN A 160 14.36 2.44 5.54
CA GLN A 160 14.69 1.89 4.23
C GLN A 160 13.70 2.39 3.18
N THR A 161 13.41 3.69 3.24
CA THR A 161 12.39 4.36 2.43
C THR A 161 12.56 4.12 0.93
N GLU A 162 13.79 4.25 0.42
CA GLU A 162 14.11 4.07 -1.00
C GLU A 162 13.82 2.64 -1.46
N ILE A 163 14.32 1.63 -0.72
CA ILE A 163 14.10 0.20 -1.02
C ILE A 163 12.59 -0.15 -0.98
N PHE A 164 11.84 0.47 -0.07
CA PHE A 164 10.40 0.28 -0.01
C PHE A 164 9.74 0.91 -1.24
N LEU A 165 10.09 2.16 -1.55
CA LEU A 165 9.51 2.89 -2.67
C LEU A 165 9.80 2.23 -4.02
N ASP A 166 11.00 1.68 -4.23
CA ASP A 166 11.35 0.90 -5.42
C ASP A 166 10.38 -0.28 -5.63
N GLN A 167 10.05 -1.00 -4.56
CA GLN A 167 9.10 -2.12 -4.62
C GLN A 167 7.66 -1.65 -4.89
N ILE A 168 7.26 -0.49 -4.34
CA ILE A 168 5.94 0.11 -4.62
C ILE A 168 5.87 0.50 -6.11
N VAL A 169 6.90 1.20 -6.60
CA VAL A 169 7.05 1.60 -8.01
C VAL A 169 6.96 0.39 -8.92
N GLU A 170 7.72 -0.67 -8.63
CA GLU A 170 7.66 -1.92 -9.39
C GLU A 170 6.24 -2.49 -9.46
N LYS A 171 5.57 -2.61 -8.31
CA LYS A 171 4.20 -3.16 -8.23
C LYS A 171 3.18 -2.33 -9.02
N VAL A 172 3.17 -1.01 -8.85
CA VAL A 172 2.17 -0.15 -9.52
C VAL A 172 2.44 -0.07 -11.02
N ASN A 173 3.71 -0.04 -11.43
CA ASN A 173 4.08 0.10 -12.84
C ASN A 173 3.79 -1.14 -13.67
N LYS A 174 3.55 -2.31 -13.06
CA LYS A 174 3.01 -3.47 -13.78
C LYS A 174 1.71 -3.15 -14.52
N LEU A 175 0.86 -2.29 -13.97
CA LEU A 175 -0.33 -1.81 -14.68
C LEU A 175 -0.06 -0.52 -15.44
N ARG A 176 0.56 0.48 -14.78
CA ARG A 176 0.64 1.82 -15.38
C ARG A 176 1.48 1.90 -16.64
N LYS A 177 2.57 1.13 -16.71
CA LYS A 177 3.51 1.14 -17.85
C LYS A 177 3.24 0.01 -18.86
N ASP A 178 2.19 -0.78 -18.65
CA ASP A 178 1.70 -1.76 -19.61
C ASP A 178 0.44 -1.23 -20.30
N GLU A 179 0.56 -0.93 -21.59
CA GLU A 179 -0.53 -0.35 -22.39
C GLU A 179 -1.73 -1.31 -22.49
N GLN A 180 -1.50 -2.62 -22.61
CA GLN A 180 -2.57 -3.60 -22.74
C GLN A 180 -3.34 -3.73 -21.42
N LEU A 181 -2.63 -3.78 -20.29
CA LEU A 181 -3.25 -3.83 -18.97
C LEU A 181 -3.97 -2.51 -18.63
N THR A 182 -3.41 -1.37 -19.03
CA THR A 182 -4.08 -0.06 -18.92
C THR A 182 -5.38 -0.02 -19.72
N MET A 183 -5.36 -0.52 -20.97
CA MET A 183 -6.57 -0.62 -21.80
C MET A 183 -7.61 -1.57 -21.20
N LEU A 184 -7.19 -2.72 -20.67
CA LEU A 184 -8.08 -3.66 -20.00
C LEU A 184 -8.70 -3.05 -18.73
N LEU A 185 -7.94 -2.26 -17.97
CA LEU A 185 -8.46 -1.57 -16.79
C LEU A 185 -9.46 -0.48 -17.18
N ASN A 186 -9.20 0.26 -18.27
CA ASN A 186 -10.15 1.22 -18.82
C ASN A 186 -11.47 0.54 -19.23
N GLU A 187 -11.38 -0.55 -20.00
CA GLU A 187 -12.56 -1.32 -20.40
C GLU A 187 -13.33 -1.87 -19.20
N LEU A 188 -12.62 -2.43 -18.20
CA LEU A 188 -13.26 -2.94 -16.99
C LEU A 188 -14.02 -1.83 -16.25
N ASN A 189 -13.45 -0.63 -16.13
CA ASN A 189 -14.13 0.54 -15.58
C ASN A 189 -15.40 0.88 -16.37
N GLN A 190 -15.33 0.93 -17.71
CA GLN A 190 -16.48 1.25 -18.56
C GLN A 190 -17.61 0.21 -18.44
N LEU A 191 -17.25 -1.08 -18.40
CA LEU A 191 -18.21 -2.18 -18.32
C LEU A 191 -18.93 -2.27 -16.98
N THR A 192 -18.36 -1.73 -15.91
CA THR A 192 -18.81 -1.99 -14.53
C THR A 192 -19.30 -0.75 -13.79
N LYS A 193 -19.20 0.43 -14.41
CA LYS A 193 -19.78 1.67 -13.87
C LYS A 193 -21.30 1.55 -13.75
N ILE A 194 -21.84 1.89 -12.60
CA ILE A 194 -23.29 1.93 -12.35
C ILE A 194 -23.82 3.21 -12.98
N ASN A 195 -24.69 3.08 -13.98
CA ASN A 195 -25.44 4.21 -14.50
C ASN A 195 -26.52 4.56 -13.46
N ARG A 196 -26.38 5.73 -12.82
CA ARG A 196 -27.47 6.30 -12.04
C ARG A 196 -28.34 7.09 -13.01
N GLU A 197 -29.53 6.57 -13.30
CA GLU A 197 -30.61 7.33 -13.95
C GLU A 197 -31.08 8.50 -13.07
#